data_AF-A0A7G7MCV1-F1
#
_entry.id   AF-A0A7G7MCV1-F1
#
_cell.length_a   1.000
_cell.length_b   1.000
_cell.length_c   1.000
_cell.angle_alpha   90.00
_cell.angle_beta   90.00
_cell.angle_gamma   90.00
#
_symmetry.space_group_name_H-M   'P 1'
#
loop_
_entity.id
_entity.type
_entity.pdbx_description
1 polymer ?
#
loop_
_entity_poly.entity_id
_entity_poly.type
_entity_poly.pdbx_seq_one_letter_code
_entity_poly.pdbx_strand_id
1 'polypeptide(L)'
;MPGLAGADLDGVFSAFESFADDGARSAFLQTARGALTWTGQRLTGTERLDLLSDTPVLLVAGSRDPVIPVAHTVDAHRALPRSRLEIFEGAGHFPHLDDPQRFARVLVDFLTRTTGARTDLDALRRRLRASGGPGPQRRTSPGYMRR
;
A
#
# COMPACT_ATOMS: atom_id res chain seq x y z
N MET A 1 -7.36 -14.04 -21.15
CA MET A 1 -6.38 -13.67 -20.12
C MET A 1 -6.00 -12.22 -20.37
N PRO A 2 -6.35 -11.25 -19.51
CA PRO A 2 -5.91 -9.88 -19.73
C PRO A 2 -4.39 -9.84 -19.54
N GLY A 3 -3.69 -9.29 -20.52
CA GLY A 3 -2.22 -9.25 -20.57
C GLY A 3 -1.67 -8.35 -19.47
N LEU A 4 -0.75 -8.89 -18.68
CA LEU A 4 0.08 -8.14 -17.76
C LEU A 4 0.89 -7.10 -18.56
N ALA A 5 1.03 -5.89 -18.04
CA ALA A 5 1.91 -4.88 -18.61
C ALA A 5 3.39 -5.33 -18.46
N GLY A 6 4.28 -4.82 -19.33
CA GLY A 6 5.69 -5.23 -19.34
C GLY A 6 6.41 -5.01 -17.99
N ALA A 7 6.13 -3.91 -17.31
CA ALA A 7 6.73 -3.62 -16.00
C ALA A 7 6.24 -4.55 -14.88
N ASP A 8 5.00 -5.02 -14.95
CA ASP A 8 4.47 -6.01 -14.00
C ASP A 8 5.18 -7.36 -14.21
N LEU A 9 5.50 -7.73 -15.46
CA LEU A 9 6.26 -8.93 -15.78
C LEU A 9 7.70 -8.86 -15.25
N ASP A 10 8.36 -7.72 -15.40
CA ASP A 10 9.73 -7.52 -14.88
C ASP A 10 9.76 -7.51 -13.35
N GLY A 11 8.76 -6.91 -12.69
CA GLY A 11 8.61 -6.96 -11.24
C GLY A 11 8.36 -8.38 -10.72
N VAL A 12 7.51 -9.14 -11.42
CA VAL A 12 7.31 -10.56 -11.14
C VAL A 12 8.61 -11.35 -11.39
N PHE A 13 9.35 -11.03 -12.45
CA PHE A 13 10.61 -11.71 -12.78
C PHE A 13 11.71 -11.44 -11.74
N SER A 14 11.83 -10.21 -11.25
CA SER A 14 12.74 -9.85 -10.15
C SER A 14 12.34 -10.54 -8.84
N ALA A 15 11.03 -10.64 -8.55
CA ALA A 15 10.54 -11.46 -7.44
C ALA A 15 10.84 -12.96 -7.64
N PHE A 16 10.81 -13.45 -8.88
CA PHE A 16 11.21 -14.81 -9.25
C PHE A 16 12.72 -15.06 -9.14
N GLU A 17 13.58 -14.10 -9.50
CA GLU A 17 15.02 -14.18 -9.26
C GLU A 17 15.34 -14.15 -7.77
N SER A 18 14.59 -13.34 -6.99
CA SER A 18 14.62 -13.40 -5.52
C SER A 18 14.15 -14.75 -4.96
N PHE A 19 13.45 -15.60 -5.73
CA PHE A 19 13.10 -16.96 -5.31
C PHE A 19 14.23 -17.99 -5.55
N ALA A 20 15.31 -17.64 -6.24
CA ALA A 20 16.43 -18.57 -6.46
C ALA A 20 17.24 -18.83 -5.18
N ASP A 21 17.28 -17.86 -4.26
CA ASP A 21 17.89 -18.00 -2.93
C ASP A 21 16.86 -18.50 -1.89
N ASP A 22 17.20 -19.57 -1.17
CA ASP A 22 16.29 -20.20 -0.19
C ASP A 22 15.96 -19.27 0.99
N GLY A 23 16.89 -18.38 1.38
CA GLY A 23 16.70 -17.39 2.44
C GLY A 23 15.73 -16.28 2.02
N ALA A 24 15.97 -15.68 0.85
CA ALA A 24 15.13 -14.65 0.25
C ALA A 24 13.71 -15.16 -0.04
N ARG A 25 13.57 -16.41 -0.51
CA ARG A 25 12.26 -17.06 -0.70
C ARG A 25 11.48 -17.18 0.61
N SER A 26 12.14 -17.62 1.68
CA SER A 26 11.50 -17.77 2.99
C SER A 26 11.07 -16.42 3.57
N ALA A 27 11.92 -15.39 3.46
CA ALA A 27 11.62 -14.03 3.90
C ALA A 27 10.49 -13.38 3.08
N PHE A 28 10.49 -13.55 1.77
CA PHE A 28 9.41 -13.10 0.89
C PHE A 28 8.09 -13.81 1.23
N LEU A 29 8.09 -15.14 1.35
CA LEU A 29 6.87 -15.90 1.65
C LEU A 29 6.31 -15.57 3.05
N GLN A 30 7.17 -15.32 4.04
CA GLN A 30 6.74 -14.84 5.36
C GLN A 30 6.06 -13.47 5.26
N THR A 31 6.68 -12.54 4.53
CA THR A 31 6.13 -11.20 4.31
C THR A 31 4.81 -11.25 3.54
N ALA A 32 4.77 -12.01 2.45
CA ALA A 32 3.58 -12.22 1.62
C ALA A 32 2.44 -12.88 2.41
N ARG A 33 2.72 -13.91 3.22
CA ARG A 33 1.70 -14.56 4.09
C ARG A 33 1.21 -13.65 5.21
N GLY A 34 2.03 -12.68 5.64
CA GLY A 34 1.62 -11.64 6.58
C GLY A 34 0.77 -10.55 5.96
N ALA A 35 1.04 -10.19 4.70
CA ALA A 35 0.42 -9.07 4.00
C ALA A 35 -0.78 -9.44 3.11
N LEU A 36 -0.84 -10.68 2.63
CA LEU A 36 -1.80 -11.17 1.65
C LEU A 36 -2.55 -12.40 2.18
N THR A 37 -3.80 -12.52 1.77
CA THR A 37 -4.63 -13.74 1.83
C THR A 37 -4.83 -14.27 0.43
N TRP A 38 -5.29 -15.51 0.30
CA TRP A 38 -5.61 -16.13 -0.99
C TRP A 38 -6.73 -15.39 -1.76
N THR A 39 -7.47 -14.49 -1.11
CA THR A 39 -8.54 -13.67 -1.71
C THR A 39 -8.22 -12.16 -1.80
N GLY A 40 -7.01 -11.70 -1.44
CA GLY A 40 -6.65 -10.27 -1.46
C GLY A 40 -5.74 -9.84 -0.31
N GLN A 41 -5.62 -8.55 -0.02
CA GLN A 41 -4.78 -8.05 1.09
C GLN A 41 -5.32 -8.44 2.48
N ARG A 42 -4.41 -8.89 3.37
CA ARG A 42 -4.67 -9.14 4.80
C ARG A 42 -4.49 -7.89 5.65
N LEU A 43 -3.64 -6.96 5.21
CA LEU A 43 -3.32 -5.73 5.92
C LEU A 43 -4.09 -4.55 5.33
N THR A 44 -4.93 -3.93 6.15
CA THR A 44 -5.56 -2.64 5.90
C THR A 44 -4.63 -1.51 6.36
N GLY A 45 -3.92 -0.89 5.41
CA GLY A 45 -3.08 0.29 5.68
C GLY A 45 -3.89 1.54 6.10
N THR A 46 -5.23 1.47 6.05
CA THR A 46 -6.15 2.56 6.37
C THR A 46 -6.26 2.82 7.88
N GLU A 47 -5.98 1.83 8.73
CA GLU A 47 -6.21 1.88 10.19
C GLU A 47 -5.38 2.94 10.92
N ARG A 48 -4.31 3.44 10.30
CA ARG A 48 -3.37 4.39 10.89
C ARG A 48 -3.17 5.66 10.05
N LEU A 49 -4.04 5.90 9.06
CA LEU A 49 -3.92 7.10 8.21
C LEU A 49 -4.11 8.39 9.02
N ASP A 50 -4.79 8.32 10.15
CA ASP A 50 -4.90 9.42 11.12
C ASP A 50 -3.54 9.96 11.57
N LEU A 51 -2.49 9.12 11.62
CA LEU A 51 -1.12 9.56 11.92
C LEU A 51 -0.55 10.51 10.86
N LEU A 52 -1.04 10.42 9.62
CA LEU A 52 -0.63 11.24 8.49
C LEU A 52 -1.50 12.49 8.33
N SER A 53 -2.45 12.75 9.24
CA SER A 53 -3.41 13.86 9.10
C SER A 53 -2.76 15.21 8.87
N ASP A 54 -1.59 15.47 9.47
CA ASP A 54 -0.84 16.73 9.31
C ASP A 54 0.23 16.68 8.22
N THR A 55 0.47 15.51 7.64
CA THR A 55 1.46 15.31 6.60
C THR A 55 0.80 15.48 5.22
N PRO A 56 1.37 16.29 4.31
CA PRO A 56 0.96 16.26 2.93
C PRO A 56 1.26 14.90 2.30
N VAL A 57 0.27 14.29 1.65
CA VAL A 57 0.40 12.94 1.06
C VAL A 57 0.06 13.00 -0.42
N LEU A 58 0.90 12.39 -1.25
CA LEU A 58 0.61 12.10 -2.65
C LEU A 58 0.33 10.60 -2.78
N LEU A 59 -0.87 10.26 -3.24
CA LEU A 59 -1.30 8.90 -3.55
C LEU A 59 -1.25 8.69 -5.06
N VAL A 60 -0.48 7.71 -5.52
CA VAL A 60 -0.35 7.36 -6.95
C VAL A 60 -0.73 5.90 -7.12
N ALA A 61 -1.61 5.60 -8.08
CA ALA A 61 -2.03 4.23 -8.38
C ALA A 61 -2.31 4.03 -9.87
N GLY A 62 -2.15 2.82 -10.38
CA GLY A 62 -2.63 2.43 -11.71
C GLY A 62 -4.11 2.05 -11.69
N SER A 63 -4.86 2.38 -12.76
CA SER A 63 -6.29 2.03 -12.84
C SER A 63 -6.54 0.52 -13.03
N ARG A 64 -5.50 -0.24 -13.42
CA ARG A 64 -5.57 -1.68 -13.71
C ARG A 64 -4.68 -2.51 -12.78
N ASP A 65 -4.32 -1.97 -11.62
CA ASP A 65 -3.50 -2.64 -10.62
C ASP A 65 -4.14 -3.97 -10.15
N PRO A 66 -3.52 -5.14 -10.43
CA PRO A 66 -4.05 -6.44 -10.04
C PRO A 66 -3.68 -6.84 -8.60
N VAL A 67 -2.75 -6.10 -7.96
CA VAL A 67 -2.22 -6.38 -6.63
C VAL A 67 -2.97 -5.56 -5.59
N ILE A 68 -3.11 -4.25 -5.84
CA ILE A 68 -3.82 -3.30 -4.98
C ILE A 68 -4.89 -2.59 -5.82
N PRO A 69 -6.13 -3.09 -5.82
CA PRO A 69 -7.21 -2.45 -6.57
C PRO A 69 -7.31 -0.94 -6.29
N VAL A 70 -7.45 -0.14 -7.36
CA VAL A 70 -7.47 1.33 -7.30
C VAL A 70 -8.49 1.89 -6.30
N ALA A 71 -9.58 1.15 -6.03
CA ALA A 71 -10.57 1.49 -5.01
C ALA A 71 -9.95 1.71 -3.63
N HIS A 72 -8.91 0.95 -3.25
CA HIS A 72 -8.21 1.14 -1.98
C HIS A 72 -7.48 2.49 -1.91
N THR A 73 -6.85 2.91 -3.00
CA THR A 73 -6.19 4.22 -3.07
C THR A 73 -7.21 5.36 -3.03
N VAL A 74 -8.38 5.17 -3.67
CA VAL A 74 -9.51 6.12 -3.58
C VAL A 74 -10.03 6.21 -2.15
N ASP A 75 -10.19 5.09 -1.45
CA ASP A 75 -10.65 5.08 -0.06
C ASP A 75 -9.62 5.69 0.89
N ALA A 76 -8.32 5.46 0.66
CA ALA A 76 -7.25 6.14 1.39
C ALA A 76 -7.29 7.67 1.17
N HIS A 77 -7.57 8.12 -0.05
CA HIS A 77 -7.74 9.55 -0.35
C HIS A 77 -8.95 10.15 0.39
N ARG A 78 -10.07 9.42 0.46
CA ARG A 78 -11.24 9.83 1.26
C ARG A 78 -10.93 9.93 2.75
N ALA A 79 -10.14 9.00 3.28
CA ALA A 79 -9.69 9.01 4.67
C ALA A 79 -8.62 10.07 4.96
N LEU A 80 -7.91 10.55 3.93
CA LEU A 80 -6.93 11.64 3.99
C LEU A 80 -7.36 12.80 3.08
N PRO A 81 -8.36 13.62 3.46
CA PRO A 81 -8.91 14.65 2.56
C PRO A 81 -7.89 15.68 2.07
N ARG A 82 -6.77 15.85 2.77
CA ARG A 82 -5.65 16.75 2.38
C ARG A 82 -4.63 16.09 1.46
N SER A 83 -4.80 14.81 1.14
CA SER A 83 -3.94 14.12 0.19
C SER A 83 -4.27 14.54 -1.24
N ARG A 84 -3.31 14.39 -2.14
CA ARG A 84 -3.52 14.49 -3.58
C ARG A 84 -3.59 13.08 -4.15
N LEU A 85 -4.55 12.83 -5.03
CA LEU A 85 -4.73 11.53 -5.69
C LEU A 85 -4.42 11.65 -7.18
N GLU A 86 -3.58 10.75 -7.68
CA GLU A 86 -3.17 10.67 -9.09
C GLU A 86 -3.34 9.24 -9.60
N ILE A 87 -4.33 9.03 -10.47
CA ILE A 87 -4.61 7.74 -11.08
C ILE A 87 -3.99 7.70 -12.48
N PHE A 88 -3.15 6.71 -12.73
CA PHE A 88 -2.52 6.44 -14.01
C PHE A 88 -3.40 5.49 -14.79
N GLU A 89 -4.23 6.06 -15.67
CA GLU A 89 -5.15 5.30 -16.50
C GLU A 89 -4.40 4.28 -17.38
N GLY A 90 -4.82 3.02 -17.31
CA GLY A 90 -4.23 1.91 -18.05
C GLY A 90 -3.01 1.26 -17.38
N ALA A 91 -2.41 1.90 -16.36
CA ALA A 91 -1.23 1.36 -15.67
C ALA A 91 -1.58 0.24 -14.69
N GLY A 92 -0.61 -0.67 -14.50
CA GLY A 92 -0.66 -1.80 -13.59
C GLY A 92 -0.24 -1.43 -12.16
N HIS A 93 0.49 -2.32 -11.48
CA HIS A 93 0.89 -2.10 -10.08
C HIS A 93 2.01 -1.06 -9.94
N PHE A 94 2.83 -0.90 -10.98
CA PHE A 94 3.99 0.00 -10.97
C PHE A 94 3.80 1.18 -11.93
N PRO A 95 2.91 2.15 -11.64
CA PRO A 95 2.63 3.27 -12.55
C PRO A 95 3.85 4.17 -12.83
N HIS A 96 4.85 4.16 -11.95
CA HIS A 96 6.11 4.88 -12.13
C HIS A 96 7.07 4.22 -13.12
N LEU A 97 6.88 2.92 -13.42
CA LEU A 97 7.61 2.22 -14.47
C LEU A 97 6.84 2.26 -15.81
N ASP A 98 5.50 2.23 -15.74
CA ASP A 98 4.65 2.30 -16.94
C ASP A 98 4.71 3.67 -17.64
N ASP A 99 4.69 4.78 -16.89
CA ASP A 99 4.88 6.13 -17.42
C ASP A 99 5.83 6.95 -16.51
N PRO A 100 7.15 6.71 -16.62
CA PRO A 100 8.15 7.35 -15.76
C PRO A 100 8.17 8.87 -15.92
N GLN A 101 7.95 9.38 -17.15
CA GLN A 101 7.97 10.81 -17.39
C GLN A 101 6.78 11.51 -16.74
N ARG A 102 5.57 10.95 -16.83
CA ARG A 102 4.41 11.51 -16.11
C ARG A 102 4.58 11.39 -14.61
N PHE A 103 5.07 10.26 -14.10
CA PHE A 103 5.34 10.10 -12.68
C PHE A 103 6.33 11.15 -12.17
N ALA A 104 7.45 11.35 -12.86
CA ALA A 104 8.44 12.36 -12.49
C ALA A 104 7.84 13.77 -12.47
N ARG A 105 7.02 14.14 -13.47
CA ARG A 105 6.33 15.45 -13.50
C ARG A 105 5.39 15.62 -12.31
N VAL A 106 4.56 14.62 -12.03
CA VAL A 106 3.61 14.66 -10.90
C VAL A 106 4.35 14.78 -9.58
N LEU A 107 5.42 14.01 -9.39
CA LEU A 107 6.23 14.03 -8.17
C LEU A 107 6.91 15.40 -7.97
N VAL A 108 7.54 15.94 -9.01
CA VAL A 108 8.18 17.27 -8.94
C VAL A 108 7.16 18.37 -8.67
N ASP A 109 6.00 18.32 -9.33
CA ASP A 109 4.92 19.29 -9.09
C ASP A 109 4.42 19.22 -7.64
N PHE A 110 4.24 18.01 -7.09
CA PHE A 110 3.88 17.85 -5.70
C PHE A 110 4.95 18.43 -4.76
N LEU A 111 6.22 18.09 -4.96
CA LEU A 111 7.32 18.57 -4.10
C LEU A 111 7.51 20.09 -4.15
N THR A 112 7.30 20.70 -5.32
CA THR A 112 7.49 22.15 -5.51
C THR A 112 6.32 22.98 -4.98
N ARG A 113 5.09 22.45 -5.03
CA ARG A 113 3.88 23.16 -4.58
C ARG A 113 3.47 22.87 -3.14
N THR A 114 4.12 21.90 -2.50
CA THR A 114 3.74 21.44 -1.17
C THR A 114 4.76 21.86 -0.13
N THR A 115 4.31 22.61 0.88
CA THR A 115 5.15 22.87 2.06
C THR A 115 5.24 21.59 2.90
N GLY A 116 6.46 21.12 3.15
CA GLY A 116 6.69 19.93 3.98
C GLY A 116 6.11 20.07 5.38
N ALA A 117 5.62 18.96 5.93
CA ALA A 117 5.16 18.93 7.32
C ALA A 117 6.32 19.22 8.27
N ARG A 118 6.11 20.10 9.24
CA ARG A 118 7.02 20.22 10.38
C ARG A 118 6.71 19.09 11.34
N THR A 119 7.68 18.21 11.57
CA THR A 119 7.50 17.07 12.48
C THR A 119 7.48 17.56 13.94
N ASP A 120 6.29 17.63 14.54
CA ASP A 120 6.14 17.69 15.99
C ASP A 120 6.09 16.25 16.54
N LEU A 121 7.21 15.80 17.09
CA LEU A 121 7.33 14.45 17.67
C LEU A 121 6.39 14.25 18.87
N ASP A 122 6.06 15.30 19.61
CA ASP A 122 5.15 15.19 20.75
C ASP A 122 3.71 15.09 20.27
N ALA A 123 3.34 15.80 19.20
CA ALA A 123 2.05 15.56 18.51
C ALA A 123 1.95 14.14 17.96
N LEU A 124 2.99 13.63 17.31
CA LEU A 124 3.02 12.26 16.81
C LEU A 124 2.86 11.24 17.95
N ARG A 125 3.58 11.42 19.07
CA ARG A 125 3.47 10.56 20.26
C ARG A 125 2.06 10.60 20.86
N ARG A 126 1.43 11.78 20.95
CA ARG A 126 0.05 11.92 21.43
C ARG A 126 -0.91 11.13 20.54
N ARG A 127 -0.80 11.24 19.21
CA ARG A 127 -1.61 10.48 18.26
C ARG A 127 -1.38 8.98 18.42
N LEU A 128 -0.14 8.51 18.40
CA LEU A 128 0.18 7.09 18.59
C LEU A 128 -0.44 6.47 19.87
N ARG A 129 -0.53 7.25 20.95
CA ARG A 129 -1.17 6.81 22.20
C ARG A 129 -2.70 6.88 22.16
N ALA A 130 -3.25 7.87 21.47
CA ALA A 130 -4.69 8.06 21.31
C ALA A 130 -5.31 7.05 20.33
N SER A 131 -4.60 6.70 19.26
CA SER A 131 -4.98 5.71 18.24
C SER A 131 -4.80 4.27 18.72
N GLY A 132 -5.13 4.00 20.00
CA GLY A 132 -4.91 2.74 20.73
C GLY A 132 -4.91 1.51 19.82
N GLY A 133 -3.80 0.76 19.83
CA GLY A 133 -3.53 -0.36 18.91
C GLY A 133 -4.63 -1.44 18.93
N PRO A 134 -4.65 -2.32 17.92
CA PRO A 134 -5.66 -3.36 17.83
C PRO A 134 -5.66 -4.18 19.12
N GLY A 135 -6.74 -4.09 19.90
CA GLY A 135 -6.98 -5.01 20.99
C GLY A 135 -6.95 -6.44 20.44
N PRO A 136 -6.42 -7.42 21.19
CA PRO A 136 -6.31 -8.79 20.70
C PRO A 136 -7.69 -9.27 20.27
N GLN A 137 -7.88 -9.51 18.97
CA GLN A 137 -9.07 -10.17 18.46
C GLN A 137 -9.16 -11.52 19.17
N ARG A 138 -10.12 -11.65 20.08
CA ARG A 138 -10.43 -12.92 20.74
C ARG A 138 -10.66 -13.95 19.64
N ARG A 139 -9.78 -14.93 19.56
CA ARG A 139 -9.97 -16.15 18.77
C ARG A 139 -11.25 -16.81 19.28
N THR A 140 -12.36 -16.63 18.58
CA THR A 140 -13.52 -17.50 18.74
C THR A 140 -13.18 -18.81 18.07
N SER A 141 -12.72 -19.79 18.85
CA SER A 141 -12.55 -21.17 18.38
C SER A 141 -13.92 -21.73 17.96
N PRO A 142 -14.09 -22.25 16.73
CA PRO A 142 -15.25 -23.06 16.41
C PRO A 142 -15.18 -24.36 17.23
N GLY A 143 -16.22 -24.60 18.02
CA GLY A 143 -16.38 -25.82 18.80
C GLY A 143 -16.38 -27.04 17.89
N TYR A 144 -15.54 -28.01 18.23
CA TYR A 144 -15.48 -29.31 17.59
C TYR A 144 -16.78 -30.07 17.88
N MET A 145 -17.67 -30.21 16.91
CA MET A 145 -18.83 -31.08 17.02
C MET A 145 -18.38 -32.51 16.64
N ARG A 146 -18.15 -33.33 17.65
CA ARG A 146 -17.99 -34.79 17.50
C ARG A 146 -19.33 -35.37 17.03
N ARG A 147 -19.29 -36.16 15.96
CA ARG A 147 -20.12 -37.35 15.79
C ARG A 147 -19.28 -38.45 15.19
#